data_AF-A0A345GY91-F1
#
_entry.id   AF-A0A345GY91-F1
#
_cell.length_a   1.000
_cell.length_b   1.000
_cell.length_c   1.000
_cell.angle_alpha   90.00
_cell.angle_beta   90.00
_cell.angle_gamma   90.00
#
_symmetry.space_group_name_H-M   'P 1'
#
loop_
_entity.id
_entity.type
_entity.pdbx_description
1 polymer ?
#
loop_
_entity_poly.entity_id
_entity_poly.type
_entity_poly.pdbx_seq_one_letter_code
_entity_poly.pdbx_strand_id
1 'polypeptide(L)'
;MKNLLITTILMLAFHIGFAQEEPPTPPTPPNSSSNYSSSMKSSGKNGSTSVSVSQTDDDYKFRARFPKNRYAKLKTLIENTLGGKNMDIGKGYSKWSNDEKVYYVKLTEKNLRMTVDLNVASPDLAAKISALGKDAKLIISGSTVKVERERMQRKADRMRVEADRMQREAERLERQALREAERTKRMAQREKERMQREQEQIKRAAKRVEREAKRVEREAKRLEEQARHKGGVSSYIKRLLDDPKTKYTATSGANLNWIWPEVQENLLASLLEDNLIKSTAEVTFTTEKDRMYSNGAELTATQYEKYNSMLRNAGIQSNADFSFYKQADHIVVIGLNARIKKVFNDLHKKGHIASTDEAIKLLIDGNSITKNGTVLGKEKVAAYNAILRDNGIIPAPGKYIEMKKAGSYRLGYSLGSKGIVGTWIEEKR
;
A
#
# COMPACT_ATOMS: atom_id res chain seq x y z
N MET A 1 10.23 -21.88 17.72
CA MET A 1 10.73 -21.34 16.43
C MET A 1 9.62 -21.25 15.37
N LYS A 2 8.54 -20.49 15.60
CA LYS A 2 7.47 -20.27 14.59
C LYS A 2 6.88 -18.85 14.57
N ASN A 3 7.41 -17.92 15.37
CA ASN A 3 6.89 -16.55 15.48
C ASN A 3 7.87 -15.49 14.95
N LEU A 4 8.89 -15.88 14.18
CA LEU A 4 9.89 -14.99 13.59
C LEU A 4 9.66 -14.71 12.09
N LEU A 5 8.55 -15.19 11.52
CA LEU A 5 8.26 -15.14 10.08
C LEU A 5 7.12 -14.18 9.68
N ILE A 6 6.42 -13.56 10.64
CA ILE A 6 5.25 -12.70 10.35
C ILE A 6 5.58 -11.20 10.52
N THR A 7 6.65 -10.86 11.24
CA THR A 7 7.11 -9.48 11.41
C THR A 7 7.98 -8.96 10.25
N THR A 8 8.41 -9.82 9.33
CA THR A 8 9.24 -9.44 8.17
C THR A 8 8.45 -9.09 6.90
N ILE A 9 7.13 -9.34 6.85
CA ILE A 9 6.31 -9.05 5.65
C ILE A 9 5.66 -7.65 5.71
N LEU A 10 5.59 -7.01 6.88
CA LEU A 10 4.98 -5.67 7.03
C LEU A 10 5.97 -4.49 6.90
N MET A 11 7.29 -4.75 6.91
CA MET A 11 8.34 -3.73 6.75
C MET A 11 8.78 -3.53 5.28
N LEU A 12 8.33 -4.38 4.36
CA LEU A 12 8.70 -4.28 2.93
C LEU A 12 7.72 -3.44 2.08
N ALA A 13 6.64 -2.92 2.67
CA ALA A 13 5.59 -2.20 1.94
C ALA A 13 5.73 -0.66 1.97
N PHE A 14 6.81 -0.12 2.53
CA PHE A 14 6.98 1.34 2.74
C PHE A 14 8.21 1.96 2.07
N HIS A 15 8.83 1.32 1.07
CA HIS A 15 10.03 1.84 0.37
C HIS A 15 9.91 1.95 -1.16
N ILE A 16 8.70 1.93 -1.72
CA ILE A 16 8.50 2.22 -3.16
C ILE A 16 7.76 3.55 -3.25
N GLY A 17 8.48 4.66 -3.10
CA GLY A 17 7.84 5.96 -3.04
C GLY A 17 8.71 7.18 -3.21
N PHE A 18 9.97 7.10 -3.66
CA PHE A 18 10.75 8.27 -4.10
C PHE A 18 11.86 7.84 -5.06
N ALA A 19 11.49 7.56 -6.31
CA ALA A 19 12.41 7.57 -7.45
C ALA A 19 11.63 8.07 -8.66
N GLN A 20 11.11 9.29 -8.56
CA GLN A 20 10.64 10.03 -9.72
C GLN A 20 11.87 10.78 -10.23
N GLU A 21 12.53 10.20 -11.23
CA GLU A 21 13.48 10.92 -12.07
C GLU A 21 12.77 12.18 -12.57
N GLU A 22 13.41 13.34 -12.40
CA GLU A 22 12.93 14.58 -13.01
C GLU A 22 12.76 14.34 -14.52
N PRO A 23 11.63 14.78 -15.12
CA PRO A 23 11.44 14.61 -16.55
C PRO A 23 12.63 15.24 -17.28
N PRO A 24 13.26 14.54 -18.24
CA PRO A 24 14.41 15.09 -18.94
C PRO A 24 14.04 16.45 -19.50
N THR A 25 14.80 17.47 -19.10
CA THR A 25 14.64 18.81 -19.66
C THR A 25 14.70 18.69 -21.18
N PRO A 26 13.71 19.24 -21.92
CA PRO A 26 13.68 19.15 -23.36
C PRO A 26 15.03 19.65 -23.91
N PRO A 27 15.61 18.95 -24.91
CA PRO A 27 16.93 19.31 -25.42
C PRO A 27 16.94 20.78 -25.80
N THR A 28 17.91 21.52 -25.26
CA THR A 28 18.18 22.90 -25.63
C THR A 28 18.30 22.94 -27.15
N PRO A 29 17.49 23.75 -27.86
CA PRO A 29 17.57 23.81 -29.31
C PRO A 29 19.02 24.14 -29.70
N PRO A 30 19.65 23.39 -30.62
CA PRO A 30 21.05 23.60 -30.95
C PRO A 30 21.24 25.06 -31.37
N ASN A 31 22.21 25.73 -30.76
CA ASN A 31 22.71 27.02 -31.23
C ASN A 31 23.03 26.85 -32.71
N SER A 32 22.17 27.43 -33.54
CA SER A 32 22.28 27.41 -34.99
C SER A 32 23.45 28.30 -35.39
N SER A 33 24.68 27.83 -35.23
CA SER A 33 25.80 28.33 -36.03
C SER A 33 25.51 27.90 -37.46
N SER A 34 24.90 28.78 -38.24
CA SER A 34 24.53 28.51 -39.62
C SER A 34 25.79 28.45 -40.49
N ASN A 35 26.50 27.32 -40.44
CA ASN A 35 27.61 27.02 -41.32
C ASN A 35 27.07 26.86 -42.74
N TYR A 36 27.03 27.95 -43.49
CA TYR A 36 26.59 27.96 -44.87
C TYR A 36 27.77 27.65 -45.78
N SER A 37 27.94 26.37 -46.12
CA SER A 37 28.84 25.93 -47.19
C SER A 37 28.04 25.77 -48.48
N SER A 38 28.30 26.63 -49.47
CA SER A 38 27.71 26.48 -50.80
C SER A 38 28.80 26.14 -51.81
N SER A 39 28.65 25.00 -52.48
CA SER A 39 29.54 24.58 -53.56
C SER A 39 28.76 24.41 -54.85
N MET A 40 29.27 24.98 -55.94
CA MET A 40 28.67 24.85 -57.27
C MET A 40 29.77 24.40 -58.24
N LYS A 41 29.55 23.29 -58.95
CA LYS A 41 30.43 22.77 -60.00
C LYS A 41 29.66 22.79 -61.32
N SER A 42 30.20 23.42 -62.35
CA SER A 42 29.64 23.32 -63.71
C SER A 42 30.76 23.10 -64.73
N SER A 43 30.54 22.16 -65.64
CA SER A 43 31.43 21.86 -66.76
C SER A 43 30.80 22.38 -68.05
N GLY A 44 31.32 23.48 -68.59
CA GLY A 44 30.93 24.02 -69.89
C GLY A 44 32.03 23.81 -70.93
N LYS A 45 31.69 23.96 -72.22
CA LYS A 45 32.62 23.86 -73.37
C LYS A 45 33.87 24.76 -73.26
N ASN A 46 33.87 25.73 -72.34
CA ASN A 46 34.97 26.69 -72.13
C ASN A 46 35.79 26.48 -70.84
N GLY A 47 35.63 25.35 -70.14
CA GLY A 47 36.37 25.00 -68.92
C GLY A 47 35.47 24.77 -67.69
N SER A 48 36.05 24.18 -66.63
CA SER A 48 35.33 23.91 -65.39
C SER A 48 35.27 25.15 -64.49
N THR A 49 34.07 25.46 -64.01
CA THR A 49 33.83 26.47 -62.99
C THR A 49 33.53 25.78 -61.66
N SER A 50 34.20 26.23 -60.60
CA SER A 50 33.82 25.88 -59.24
C SER A 50 33.77 27.12 -58.36
N VAL A 51 32.77 27.22 -57.49
CA VAL A 51 32.71 28.23 -56.44
C VAL A 51 32.43 27.53 -55.12
N SER A 52 33.18 27.85 -54.09
CA SER A 52 33.02 27.43 -52.72
C SER A 52 33.02 28.66 -51.84
N VAL A 53 31.93 28.84 -51.09
CA VAL A 53 31.80 29.89 -50.08
C VAL A 53 31.59 29.20 -48.75
N SER A 54 32.43 29.52 -47.77
CA SER A 54 32.30 29.10 -46.38
C SER A 54 32.29 30.35 -45.52
N GLN A 55 31.30 30.45 -44.65
CA GLN A 55 31.19 31.51 -43.67
C GLN A 55 30.95 30.83 -42.31
N THR A 56 31.87 31.06 -41.39
CA THR A 56 31.74 30.70 -39.97
C THR A 56 31.58 31.99 -39.17
N ASP A 57 31.50 31.87 -37.84
CA ASP A 57 31.48 33.04 -36.96
C ASP A 57 32.81 33.80 -37.00
N ASP A 58 33.93 33.10 -37.23
CA ASP A 58 35.28 33.65 -37.19
C ASP A 58 35.83 34.05 -38.57
N ASP A 59 35.34 33.45 -39.65
CA ASP A 59 35.93 33.65 -40.97
C ASP A 59 34.96 33.64 -42.14
N TYR A 60 35.36 34.36 -43.19
CA TYR A 60 34.77 34.28 -44.51
C TYR A 60 35.80 33.78 -45.51
N LYS A 61 35.53 32.66 -46.17
CA LYS A 61 36.40 32.03 -47.18
C LYS A 61 35.65 31.87 -48.49
N PHE A 62 36.14 32.53 -49.53
CA PHE A 62 35.69 32.36 -50.91
C PHE A 62 36.79 31.72 -51.75
N ARG A 63 36.48 30.63 -52.43
CA ARG A 63 37.40 29.96 -53.36
C ARG A 63 36.67 29.66 -54.64
N ALA A 64 37.23 30.10 -55.75
CA ALA A 64 36.66 29.81 -57.05
C ALA A 64 37.71 29.50 -58.11
N ARG A 65 37.34 28.62 -59.03
CA ARG A 65 38.04 28.30 -60.26
C ARG A 65 37.16 28.73 -61.43
N PHE A 66 37.74 29.39 -62.42
CA PHE A 66 37.00 29.94 -63.56
C PHE A 66 37.84 29.93 -64.84
N PRO A 67 37.19 30.01 -66.02
CA PRO A 67 37.90 30.12 -67.30
C PRO A 67 38.54 31.50 -67.51
N LYS A 68 39.66 31.54 -68.23
CA LYS A 68 40.53 32.73 -68.40
C LYS A 68 39.78 33.97 -68.90
N ASN A 69 38.73 33.80 -69.69
CA ASN A 69 37.90 34.91 -70.18
C ASN A 69 37.14 35.69 -69.08
N ARG A 70 37.08 35.17 -67.85
CA ARG A 70 36.49 35.87 -66.69
C ARG A 70 37.48 36.73 -65.93
N TYR A 71 38.78 36.52 -66.15
CA TYR A 71 39.85 37.19 -65.41
C TYR A 71 39.74 38.72 -65.49
N ALA A 72 39.57 39.28 -66.68
CA ALA A 72 39.49 40.74 -66.87
C ALA A 72 38.33 41.34 -66.07
N LYS A 73 37.15 40.73 -66.13
CA LYS A 73 35.95 41.21 -65.40
C LYS A 73 36.11 41.10 -63.88
N LEU A 74 36.70 40.00 -63.40
CA LEU A 74 36.97 39.81 -61.97
C LEU A 74 38.04 40.78 -61.47
N LYS A 75 39.07 41.04 -62.27
CA LYS A 75 40.10 42.02 -61.96
C LYS A 75 39.49 43.41 -61.81
N THR A 76 38.70 43.86 -62.79
CA THR A 76 38.00 45.16 -62.71
C THR A 76 37.06 45.24 -61.50
N LEU A 77 36.30 44.19 -61.19
CA LEU A 77 35.41 44.16 -60.01
C LEU A 77 36.19 44.33 -58.70
N ILE A 78 37.29 43.59 -58.54
CA ILE A 78 38.11 43.61 -57.32
C ILE A 78 38.84 44.96 -57.20
N GLU A 79 39.41 45.47 -58.30
CA GLU A 79 40.06 46.79 -58.34
C GLU A 79 39.08 47.92 -57.98
N ASN A 80 37.86 47.88 -58.50
CA ASN A 80 36.84 48.90 -58.18
C ASN A 80 36.40 48.83 -56.71
N THR A 81 36.40 47.64 -56.12
CA THR A 81 35.89 47.43 -54.75
C THR A 81 36.95 47.68 -53.68
N LEU A 82 38.19 47.24 -53.91
CA LEU A 82 39.29 47.33 -52.93
C LEU A 82 40.31 48.44 -53.25
N GLY A 83 40.24 49.03 -54.44
CA GLY A 83 41.20 50.03 -54.91
C GLY A 83 42.58 49.44 -55.26
N GLY A 84 43.49 50.31 -55.70
CA GLY A 84 44.86 49.94 -56.07
C GLY A 84 45.89 50.05 -54.94
N LYS A 85 45.56 50.73 -53.82
CA LYS A 85 46.53 51.08 -52.77
C LYS A 85 47.15 49.86 -52.06
N ASN A 86 46.40 48.77 -51.94
CA ASN A 86 46.83 47.55 -51.23
C ASN A 86 47.11 46.39 -52.20
N MET A 87 47.47 46.70 -53.45
CA MET A 87 47.63 45.71 -54.51
C MET A 87 49.11 45.40 -54.79
N ASP A 88 49.50 44.16 -54.56
CA ASP A 88 50.78 43.61 -55.01
C ASP A 88 50.59 42.95 -56.39
N ILE A 89 51.35 43.40 -57.39
CA ILE A 89 51.40 42.78 -58.72
C ILE A 89 52.63 41.89 -58.81
N GLY A 90 52.42 40.56 -58.85
CA GLY A 90 53.47 39.58 -59.10
C GLY A 90 53.41 39.02 -60.52
N LYS A 91 54.45 38.26 -60.94
CA LYS A 91 54.43 37.54 -62.23
C LYS A 91 53.25 36.54 -62.25
N GLY A 92 52.14 36.91 -62.91
CA GLY A 92 50.98 36.05 -63.14
C GLY A 92 49.87 36.06 -62.08
N TYR A 93 49.89 37.00 -61.11
CA TYR A 93 48.81 37.17 -60.15
C TYR A 93 48.67 38.62 -59.65
N SER A 94 47.46 38.97 -59.22
CA SER A 94 47.16 40.19 -58.46
C SER A 94 46.74 39.79 -57.04
N LYS A 95 47.35 40.41 -56.04
CA LYS A 95 47.07 40.13 -54.63
C LYS A 95 46.68 41.43 -53.91
N TRP A 96 45.61 41.38 -53.13
CA TRP A 96 45.22 42.43 -52.20
C TRP A 96 45.30 41.91 -50.77
N SER A 97 46.06 42.59 -49.93
CA SER A 97 46.14 42.31 -48.50
C SER A 97 46.45 43.58 -47.73
N ASN A 98 45.95 43.69 -46.51
CA ASN A 98 46.42 44.70 -45.55
C ASN A 98 47.67 44.17 -44.83
N ASP A 99 48.51 45.07 -44.30
CA ASP A 99 49.76 44.76 -43.58
C ASP A 99 49.50 43.87 -42.34
N GLU A 100 48.33 44.02 -41.72
CA GLU A 100 47.86 43.23 -40.58
C GLU A 100 47.21 41.88 -40.99
N LYS A 101 47.19 41.53 -42.28
CA LYS A 101 46.61 40.28 -42.83
C LYS A 101 45.12 40.04 -42.53
N VAL A 102 44.38 41.07 -42.10
CA VAL A 102 42.92 41.04 -41.82
C VAL A 102 42.11 40.46 -42.99
N TYR A 103 42.55 40.72 -44.22
CA TYR A 103 41.99 40.09 -45.41
C TYR A 103 43.05 39.72 -46.43
N TYR A 104 42.72 38.74 -47.26
CA TYR A 104 43.55 38.20 -48.32
C TYR A 104 42.71 37.92 -49.56
N VAL A 105 42.97 38.63 -50.65
CA VAL A 105 42.39 38.36 -51.97
C VAL A 105 43.49 38.06 -52.96
N LYS A 106 43.50 36.86 -53.56
CA LYS A 106 44.43 36.47 -54.61
C LYS A 106 43.66 36.10 -55.86
N LEU A 107 43.93 36.83 -56.93
CA LEU A 107 43.39 36.58 -58.27
C LEU A 107 44.51 36.09 -59.19
N THR A 108 44.28 34.97 -59.85
CA THR A 108 45.09 34.48 -60.97
C THR A 108 44.21 34.30 -62.19
N GLU A 109 44.79 34.03 -63.36
CA GLU A 109 44.03 33.83 -64.60
C GLU A 109 42.91 32.80 -64.52
N LYS A 110 42.96 31.86 -63.57
CA LYS A 110 42.00 30.77 -63.43
C LYS A 110 41.40 30.61 -62.04
N ASN A 111 41.89 31.35 -61.03
CA ASN A 111 41.47 31.15 -59.64
C ASN A 111 41.28 32.48 -58.91
N LEU A 112 40.28 32.53 -58.02
CA LEU A 112 40.06 33.62 -57.07
C LEU A 112 39.98 33.00 -55.68
N ARG A 113 40.78 33.53 -54.76
CA ARG A 113 40.74 33.16 -53.35
C ARG A 113 40.55 34.42 -52.53
N MET A 114 39.54 34.46 -51.69
CA MET A 114 39.31 35.53 -50.72
C MET A 114 39.22 34.91 -49.33
N THR A 115 39.82 35.56 -48.35
CA THR A 115 39.72 35.19 -46.94
C THR A 115 39.66 36.46 -46.12
N VAL A 116 38.75 36.50 -45.15
CA VAL A 116 38.59 37.59 -44.19
C VAL A 116 38.47 36.98 -42.82
N ASP A 117 39.22 37.52 -41.88
CA ASP A 117 39.06 37.23 -40.46
C ASP A 117 37.97 38.15 -39.91
N LEU A 118 36.82 37.59 -39.52
CA LEU A 118 35.66 38.34 -39.06
C LEU A 118 35.84 38.89 -37.63
N ASN A 119 36.79 38.34 -36.87
CA ASN A 119 37.09 38.81 -35.51
C ASN A 119 37.93 40.09 -35.52
N VAL A 120 38.71 40.31 -36.58
CA VAL A 120 39.62 41.46 -36.70
C VAL A 120 39.10 42.48 -37.72
N ALA A 121 38.38 42.04 -38.75
CA ALA A 121 37.84 42.95 -39.77
C ALA A 121 36.72 43.83 -39.23
N SER A 122 36.74 45.11 -39.58
CA SER A 122 35.57 45.98 -39.38
C SER A 122 34.32 45.37 -40.06
N PRO A 123 33.11 45.50 -39.49
CA PRO A 123 31.88 45.00 -40.10
C PRO A 123 31.68 45.46 -41.54
N ASP A 124 32.06 46.70 -41.87
CA ASP A 124 31.97 47.25 -43.21
C ASP A 124 32.88 46.54 -44.21
N LEU A 125 34.13 46.23 -43.82
CA LEU A 125 35.07 45.46 -44.64
C LEU A 125 34.57 44.03 -44.84
N ALA A 126 34.07 43.38 -43.79
CA ALA A 126 33.49 42.03 -43.86
C ALA A 126 32.29 42.00 -44.81
N ALA A 127 31.37 42.96 -44.69
CA ALA A 127 30.22 43.13 -45.58
C ALA A 127 30.67 43.39 -47.03
N LYS A 128 31.67 44.25 -47.22
CA LYS A 128 32.21 44.61 -48.55
C LYS A 128 32.84 43.41 -49.25
N ILE A 129 33.63 42.60 -48.55
CA ILE A 129 34.27 41.40 -49.12
C ILE A 129 33.24 40.27 -49.33
N SER A 130 32.25 40.15 -48.45
CA SER A 130 31.12 39.22 -48.66
C SER A 130 30.30 39.59 -49.89
N ALA A 131 30.00 40.88 -50.08
CA ALA A 131 29.33 41.41 -51.28
C ALA A 131 30.17 41.17 -52.54
N LEU A 132 31.48 41.47 -52.48
CA LEU A 132 32.43 41.17 -53.56
C LEU A 132 32.41 39.68 -53.95
N GLY A 133 32.28 38.79 -52.97
CA GLY A 133 32.19 37.35 -53.20
C GLY A 133 30.89 36.95 -53.90
N LYS A 134 29.77 37.60 -53.59
CA LYS A 134 28.48 37.41 -54.30
C LYS A 134 28.56 37.87 -55.75
N ASP A 135 29.15 39.03 -56.00
CA ASP A 135 29.32 39.57 -57.35
C ASP A 135 30.32 38.75 -58.18
N ALA A 136 31.44 38.33 -57.55
CA ALA A 136 32.40 37.43 -58.17
C ALA A 136 31.75 36.09 -58.51
N LYS A 137 30.91 35.53 -57.62
CA LYS A 137 30.15 34.31 -57.88
C LYS A 137 29.25 34.47 -59.11
N LEU A 138 28.59 35.61 -59.27
CA LEU A 138 27.74 35.90 -60.44
C LEU A 138 28.55 35.97 -61.75
N ILE A 139 29.70 36.66 -61.73
CA ILE A 139 30.60 36.76 -62.89
C ILE A 139 31.13 35.37 -63.29
N ILE A 140 31.46 34.54 -62.30
CA ILE A 140 32.05 33.21 -62.44
C ILE A 140 31.01 32.18 -62.90
N SER A 141 29.80 32.19 -62.32
CA SER A 141 28.70 31.30 -62.69
C SER A 141 28.10 31.64 -64.06
N GLY A 142 28.27 32.89 -64.52
CA GLY A 142 27.69 33.37 -65.77
C GLY A 142 26.16 33.48 -65.72
N SER A 143 25.55 33.40 -64.54
CA SER A 143 24.11 33.58 -64.35
C SER A 143 23.75 35.06 -64.27
N THR A 144 22.59 35.45 -64.80
CA THR A 144 22.04 36.79 -64.62
C THR A 144 21.18 36.84 -63.36
N VAL A 145 21.14 37.99 -62.67
CA VAL A 145 20.41 38.21 -61.40
C VAL A 145 18.94 37.74 -61.46
N LYS A 146 18.32 37.82 -62.65
CA LYS A 146 16.94 37.40 -62.91
C LYS A 146 16.71 35.89 -62.65
N VAL A 147 17.66 35.03 -63.01
CA VAL A 147 17.53 33.56 -62.89
C VAL A 147 17.61 33.11 -61.43
N GLU A 148 18.39 33.80 -60.61
CA GLU A 148 18.58 33.45 -59.19
C GLU A 148 17.38 33.89 -58.34
N ARG A 149 16.78 35.06 -58.67
CA ARG A 149 15.53 35.53 -58.05
C ARG A 149 14.37 34.58 -58.31
N GLU A 150 14.25 34.06 -59.53
CA GLU A 150 13.21 33.10 -59.90
C GLU A 150 13.36 31.76 -59.17
N ARG A 151 14.60 31.29 -58.96
CA ARG A 151 14.86 30.08 -58.16
C ARG A 151 14.49 30.25 -56.69
N MET A 152 14.77 31.42 -56.12
CA MET A 152 14.40 31.74 -54.74
C MET A 152 12.88 31.78 -54.55
N GLN A 153 12.16 32.39 -55.51
CA GLN A 153 10.69 32.45 -55.48
C GLN A 153 10.06 31.05 -55.53
N ARG A 154 10.52 30.20 -56.44
CA ARG A 154 10.07 28.79 -56.52
C ARG A 154 10.41 27.96 -55.28
N LYS A 155 11.41 28.37 -54.48
CA LYS A 155 11.74 27.71 -53.21
C LYS A 155 10.80 28.18 -52.10
N ALA A 156 10.51 29.48 -52.04
CA ALA A 156 9.55 30.06 -51.11
C ALA A 156 8.14 29.49 -51.32
N ASP A 157 7.70 29.37 -52.57
CA ASP A 157 6.39 28.79 -52.90
C ASP A 157 6.29 27.32 -52.45
N ARG A 158 7.36 26.54 -52.63
CA ARG A 158 7.42 25.15 -52.15
C ARG A 158 7.33 25.05 -50.64
N MET A 159 8.07 25.90 -49.91
CA MET A 159 8.02 25.92 -48.44
C MET A 159 6.64 26.34 -47.92
N ARG A 160 5.94 27.24 -48.61
CA ARG A 160 4.58 27.64 -48.23
C ARG A 160 3.58 26.50 -48.38
N VAL A 161 3.63 25.76 -49.50
CA VAL A 161 2.75 24.60 -49.72
C VAL A 161 3.03 23.49 -48.70
N GLU A 162 4.29 23.30 -48.32
CA GLU A 162 4.69 22.32 -47.32
C GLU A 162 4.21 22.70 -45.91
N ALA A 163 4.29 23.98 -45.55
CA ALA A 163 3.74 24.50 -44.30
C ALA A 163 2.22 24.32 -44.21
N ASP A 164 1.49 24.63 -45.28
CA ASP A 164 0.03 24.41 -45.34
C ASP A 164 -0.33 22.91 -45.20
N ARG A 165 0.49 22.02 -45.77
CA ARG A 165 0.29 20.57 -45.63
C ARG A 165 0.51 20.11 -44.20
N MET A 166 1.58 20.57 -43.55
CA MET A 166 1.86 20.26 -42.15
C MET A 166 0.76 20.79 -41.23
N GLN A 167 0.25 22.00 -41.46
CA GLN A 167 -0.81 22.57 -40.63
C GLN A 167 -2.10 21.74 -40.69
N ARG A 168 -2.49 21.27 -41.89
CA ARG A 168 -3.66 20.38 -42.06
C ARG A 168 -3.47 19.02 -41.41
N GLU A 169 -2.24 18.51 -41.39
CA GLU A 169 -1.92 17.23 -40.74
C GLU A 169 -1.96 17.35 -39.21
N ALA A 170 -1.43 18.45 -38.67
CA ALA A 170 -1.53 18.77 -37.25
C ALA A 170 -2.99 18.87 -36.78
N GLU A 171 -3.85 19.56 -37.55
CA GLU A 171 -5.28 19.68 -37.22
C GLU A 171 -5.99 18.31 -37.25
N ARG A 172 -5.61 17.41 -38.17
CA ARG A 172 -6.14 16.04 -38.22
C ARG A 172 -5.75 15.23 -37.00
N LEU A 173 -4.49 15.32 -36.58
CA LEU A 173 -3.97 14.62 -35.39
C LEU A 173 -4.63 15.14 -34.12
N GLU A 174 -4.81 16.45 -33.98
CA GLU A 174 -5.50 17.05 -32.83
C GLU A 174 -6.95 16.56 -32.72
N ARG A 175 -7.68 16.51 -33.84
CA ARG A 175 -9.05 15.96 -33.88
C ARG A 175 -9.12 14.47 -33.56
N GLN A 176 -8.06 13.70 -33.80
CA GLN A 176 -7.99 12.30 -33.40
C GLN A 176 -7.70 12.17 -31.90
N ALA A 177 -6.71 12.92 -31.40
CA ALA A 177 -6.36 12.96 -29.98
C ALA A 177 -7.55 13.36 -29.10
N LEU A 178 -8.33 14.37 -29.52
CA LEU A 178 -9.55 14.78 -28.81
C LEU A 178 -10.60 13.66 -28.76
N ARG A 179 -10.79 12.93 -29.87
CA ARG A 179 -11.76 11.81 -29.92
C ARG A 179 -11.32 10.64 -29.05
N GLU A 180 -10.02 10.36 -28.99
CA GLU A 180 -9.47 9.32 -28.11
C GLU A 180 -9.54 9.70 -26.63
N ALA A 181 -9.24 10.96 -26.31
CA ALA A 181 -9.40 11.52 -24.96
C ALA A 181 -10.86 11.42 -24.48
N GLU A 182 -11.82 11.69 -25.35
CA GLU A 182 -13.24 11.55 -24.99
C GLU A 182 -13.64 10.08 -24.79
N ARG A 183 -13.17 9.16 -25.65
CA ARG A 183 -13.43 7.73 -25.52
C ARG A 183 -12.85 7.17 -24.22
N THR A 184 -11.62 7.52 -23.88
CA THR A 184 -10.96 7.09 -22.65
C THR A 184 -11.70 7.63 -21.42
N LYS A 185 -12.12 8.90 -21.43
CA LYS A 185 -12.94 9.49 -20.36
C LYS A 185 -14.28 8.75 -20.17
N ARG A 186 -14.98 8.42 -21.26
CA ARG A 186 -16.24 7.64 -21.21
C ARG A 186 -16.03 6.22 -20.68
N MET A 187 -14.93 5.56 -21.05
CA MET A 187 -14.58 4.23 -20.55
C MET A 187 -14.27 4.26 -19.05
N ALA A 188 -13.44 5.19 -18.61
CA ALA A 188 -13.09 5.37 -17.20
C ALA A 188 -14.34 5.65 -16.34
N GLN A 189 -15.30 6.44 -16.85
CA GLN A 189 -16.55 6.69 -16.15
C GLN A 189 -17.41 5.44 -16.01
N ARG A 190 -17.57 4.65 -17.08
CA ARG A 190 -18.33 3.38 -17.05
C ARG A 190 -17.70 2.36 -16.10
N GLU A 191 -16.37 2.30 -16.06
CA GLU A 191 -15.63 1.43 -15.16
C GLU A 191 -15.83 1.85 -13.70
N LYS A 192 -15.76 3.16 -13.41
CA LYS A 192 -16.06 3.70 -12.08
C LYS A 192 -17.47 3.36 -11.62
N GLU A 193 -18.46 3.49 -12.49
CA GLU A 193 -19.86 3.11 -12.19
C GLU A 193 -20.02 1.60 -11.95
N ARG A 194 -19.32 0.75 -12.72
CA ARG A 194 -19.31 -0.71 -12.49
C ARG A 194 -18.73 -1.06 -11.13
N MET A 195 -17.55 -0.50 -10.79
CA MET A 195 -16.91 -0.74 -9.50
C MET A 195 -17.79 -0.29 -8.34
N GLN A 196 -18.48 0.85 -8.46
CA GLN A 196 -19.41 1.32 -7.42
C GLN A 196 -20.58 0.34 -7.21
N ARG A 197 -21.21 -0.16 -8.30
CA ARG A 197 -22.28 -1.14 -8.21
C ARG A 197 -21.82 -2.46 -7.59
N GLU A 198 -20.62 -2.90 -7.93
CA GLU A 198 -20.03 -4.11 -7.37
C GLU A 198 -19.76 -3.96 -5.86
N GLN A 199 -19.19 -2.83 -5.43
CA GLN A 199 -18.99 -2.52 -4.01
C GLN A 199 -20.31 -2.50 -3.24
N GLU A 200 -21.38 -1.93 -3.81
CA GLU A 200 -22.70 -1.97 -3.20
C GLU A 200 -23.27 -3.38 -3.09
N GLN A 201 -23.10 -4.21 -4.12
CA GLN A 201 -23.54 -5.61 -4.10
C GLN A 201 -22.80 -6.40 -3.02
N ILE A 202 -21.47 -6.25 -2.93
CA ILE A 202 -20.65 -6.88 -1.89
C ILE A 202 -21.12 -6.43 -0.50
N LYS A 203 -21.37 -5.13 -0.30
CA LYS A 203 -21.88 -4.60 0.98
C LYS A 203 -23.24 -5.19 1.36
N ARG A 204 -24.15 -5.39 0.39
CA ARG A 204 -25.46 -6.02 0.63
C ARG A 204 -25.31 -7.52 0.93
N ALA A 205 -24.44 -8.22 0.22
CA ALA A 205 -24.14 -9.63 0.45
C ALA A 205 -23.54 -9.85 1.85
N ALA A 206 -22.55 -9.04 2.24
CA ALA A 206 -21.95 -9.08 3.57
C ALA A 206 -23.00 -8.90 4.68
N LYS A 207 -23.92 -7.94 4.52
CA LYS A 207 -25.05 -7.76 5.47
C LYS A 207 -25.98 -8.96 5.53
N ARG A 208 -26.23 -9.65 4.41
CA ARG A 208 -27.05 -10.87 4.40
C ARG A 208 -26.36 -12.00 5.16
N VAL A 209 -25.08 -12.23 4.88
CA VAL A 209 -24.26 -13.23 5.57
C VAL A 209 -24.21 -12.95 7.08
N GLU A 210 -24.02 -11.69 7.49
CA GLU A 210 -24.02 -11.32 8.90
C GLU A 210 -25.36 -11.64 9.59
N ARG A 211 -26.49 -11.40 8.93
CA ARG A 211 -27.82 -11.72 9.47
C ARG A 211 -28.05 -13.22 9.57
N GLU A 212 -27.64 -13.97 8.55
CA GLU A 212 -27.74 -15.43 8.55
C GLU A 212 -26.84 -16.04 9.64
N ALA A 213 -25.61 -15.56 9.79
CA ALA A 213 -24.72 -15.97 10.88
C ALA A 213 -25.35 -15.70 12.26
N LYS A 214 -25.93 -14.51 12.47
CA LYS A 214 -26.67 -14.17 13.71
C LYS A 214 -27.91 -15.05 13.94
N ARG A 215 -28.57 -15.53 12.87
CA ARG A 215 -29.71 -16.45 12.97
C ARG A 215 -29.23 -17.84 13.38
N VAL A 216 -28.23 -18.38 12.69
CA VAL A 216 -27.64 -19.69 13.00
C VAL A 216 -27.05 -19.69 14.41
N GLU A 217 -26.40 -18.62 14.86
CA GLU A 217 -25.90 -18.50 16.23
C GLU A 217 -27.04 -18.57 17.27
N ARG A 218 -28.18 -17.93 17.00
CA ARG A 218 -29.37 -18.01 17.88
C ARG A 218 -29.99 -19.40 17.88
N GLU A 219 -30.10 -20.04 16.72
CA GLU A 219 -30.60 -21.40 16.60
C GLU A 219 -29.69 -22.40 17.32
N ALA A 220 -28.38 -22.27 17.16
CA ALA A 220 -27.39 -23.09 17.87
C ALA A 220 -27.49 -22.91 19.39
N LYS A 221 -27.61 -21.68 19.89
CA LYS A 221 -27.82 -21.41 21.33
C LYS A 221 -29.10 -22.05 21.86
N ARG A 222 -30.20 -21.97 21.11
CA ARG A 222 -31.48 -22.61 21.49
C ARG A 222 -31.35 -24.13 21.52
N LEU A 223 -30.70 -24.74 20.54
CA LEU A 223 -30.49 -26.18 20.50
C LEU A 223 -29.56 -26.65 21.63
N GLU A 224 -28.52 -25.88 21.94
CA GLU A 224 -27.63 -26.15 23.07
C GLU A 224 -28.38 -26.08 24.41
N GLU A 225 -29.22 -25.07 24.60
CA GLU A 225 -30.08 -24.93 25.77
C GLU A 225 -31.06 -26.11 25.89
N GLN A 226 -31.76 -26.47 24.82
CA GLN A 226 -32.66 -27.62 24.79
C GLN A 226 -31.93 -28.94 25.06
N ALA A 227 -30.73 -29.12 24.51
CA ALA A 227 -29.92 -30.31 24.77
C ALA A 227 -29.55 -30.38 26.25
N ARG A 228 -29.16 -29.26 26.87
CA ARG A 228 -28.85 -29.19 28.30
C ARG A 228 -30.07 -29.53 29.16
N HIS A 229 -31.25 -29.00 28.84
CA HIS A 229 -32.50 -29.32 29.55
C HIS A 229 -32.86 -30.80 29.47
N LYS A 230 -32.43 -31.48 28.41
CA LYS A 230 -32.59 -32.94 28.23
C LYS A 230 -31.43 -33.77 28.77
N GLY A 231 -30.51 -33.16 29.53
CA GLY A 231 -29.35 -33.87 30.12
C GLY A 231 -28.24 -34.18 29.10
N GLY A 232 -28.32 -33.60 27.91
CA GLY A 232 -27.31 -33.75 26.87
C GLY A 232 -25.98 -33.15 27.31
N VAL A 233 -24.93 -33.96 27.28
CA VAL A 233 -23.55 -33.54 27.56
C VAL A 233 -22.82 -33.34 26.24
N SER A 234 -22.37 -32.11 25.97
CA SER A 234 -21.64 -31.81 24.72
C SER A 234 -20.33 -32.59 24.65
N SER A 235 -19.85 -32.87 23.43
CA SER A 235 -18.58 -33.58 23.22
C SER A 235 -17.39 -32.88 23.87
N TYR A 236 -17.44 -31.54 23.97
CA TYR A 236 -16.43 -30.75 24.66
C TYR A 236 -16.44 -30.98 26.17
N ILE A 237 -17.61 -31.13 26.79
CA ILE A 237 -17.73 -31.44 28.22
C ILE A 237 -17.27 -32.86 28.50
N LYS A 238 -17.66 -33.85 27.69
CA LYS A 238 -17.19 -35.23 27.83
C LYS A 238 -15.67 -35.30 27.82
N ARG A 239 -15.04 -34.62 26.85
CA ARG A 239 -13.58 -34.53 26.77
C ARG A 239 -12.95 -33.85 27.98
N LEU A 240 -13.63 -32.89 28.60
CA LEU A 240 -13.16 -32.28 29.85
C LEU A 240 -13.31 -33.22 31.04
N LEU A 241 -14.39 -34.02 31.08
CA LEU A 241 -14.60 -35.05 32.09
C LEU A 241 -13.59 -36.21 31.96
N ASP A 242 -12.98 -36.41 30.80
CA ASP A 242 -11.87 -37.34 30.60
C ASP A 242 -10.48 -36.72 30.87
N ASP A 243 -10.39 -35.40 31.13
CA ASP A 243 -9.13 -34.67 31.28
C ASP A 243 -8.63 -34.73 32.74
N PRO A 244 -7.37 -35.14 33.01
CA PRO A 244 -6.82 -35.21 34.37
C PRO A 244 -6.94 -33.92 35.18
N LYS A 245 -6.98 -32.74 34.53
CA LYS A 245 -7.09 -31.46 35.25
C LYS A 245 -8.45 -31.23 35.92
N THR A 246 -9.49 -31.95 35.50
CA THR A 246 -10.83 -31.85 36.09
C THR A 246 -11.05 -32.88 37.19
N LYS A 247 -10.01 -33.67 37.50
CA LYS A 247 -10.04 -34.65 38.58
C LYS A 247 -10.28 -33.95 39.91
N TYR A 248 -11.37 -34.34 40.54
CA TYR A 248 -11.83 -33.84 41.80
C TYR A 248 -11.30 -34.70 42.94
N THR A 249 -10.63 -34.05 43.88
CA THR A 249 -10.26 -34.66 45.15
C THR A 249 -10.95 -33.88 46.26
N ALA A 250 -11.77 -34.57 47.04
CA ALA A 250 -12.47 -33.98 48.18
C ALA A 250 -11.44 -33.67 49.27
N THR A 251 -10.81 -32.50 49.19
CA THR A 251 -9.98 -31.93 50.26
C THR A 251 -10.63 -30.65 50.75
N SER A 252 -11.58 -30.77 51.68
CA SER A 252 -12.17 -29.62 52.36
C SER A 252 -11.17 -29.04 53.34
N GLY A 253 -10.54 -27.92 52.96
CA GLY A 253 -9.88 -27.06 53.93
C GLY A 253 -10.90 -26.07 54.47
N ALA A 254 -11.40 -26.27 55.70
CA ALA A 254 -12.35 -25.36 56.35
C ALA A 254 -11.89 -23.88 56.30
N ASN A 255 -10.59 -23.64 56.21
CA ASN A 255 -9.98 -22.31 56.17
C ASN A 255 -9.82 -21.71 54.76
N LEU A 256 -10.30 -22.38 53.69
CA LEU A 256 -10.08 -21.96 52.30
C LEU A 256 -11.31 -21.32 51.64
N ASN A 257 -12.44 -21.17 52.36
CA ASN A 257 -13.71 -20.69 51.80
C ASN A 257 -14.16 -21.46 50.54
N TRP A 258 -13.68 -22.69 50.35
CA TRP A 258 -14.04 -23.55 49.23
C TRP A 258 -15.23 -24.42 49.64
N ILE A 259 -16.43 -23.91 49.36
CA ILE A 259 -17.70 -24.51 49.78
C ILE A 259 -18.17 -25.67 48.89
N TRP A 260 -17.63 -25.80 47.66
CA TRP A 260 -18.14 -26.74 46.68
C TRP A 260 -18.09 -28.21 47.11
N PRO A 261 -17.05 -28.71 47.83
CA PRO A 261 -17.02 -30.09 48.28
C PRO A 261 -18.24 -30.52 49.09
N GLU A 262 -18.57 -29.73 50.12
CA GLU A 262 -19.71 -29.99 51.00
C GLU A 262 -21.03 -29.83 50.25
N VAL A 263 -21.14 -28.79 49.41
CA VAL A 263 -22.33 -28.58 48.56
C VAL A 263 -22.55 -29.76 47.61
N GLN A 264 -21.49 -30.25 46.97
CA GLN A 264 -21.56 -31.35 46.02
C GLN A 264 -21.99 -32.64 46.71
N GLU A 265 -21.43 -32.95 47.88
CA GLU A 265 -21.79 -34.13 48.65
C GLU A 265 -23.27 -34.11 49.06
N ASN A 266 -23.72 -33.00 49.66
CA ASN A 266 -25.11 -32.82 50.06
C ASN A 266 -26.07 -32.85 48.87
N LEU A 267 -25.72 -32.19 47.76
CA LEU A 267 -26.51 -32.19 46.54
C LEU A 267 -26.67 -33.61 45.98
N LEU A 268 -25.57 -34.36 45.85
CA LEU A 268 -25.59 -35.72 45.31
C LEU A 268 -26.37 -36.68 46.21
N ALA A 269 -26.25 -36.55 47.53
CA ALA A 269 -27.01 -37.35 48.49
C ALA A 269 -28.52 -37.08 48.37
N SER A 270 -28.93 -35.81 48.35
CA SER A 270 -30.36 -35.45 48.21
C SER A 270 -30.94 -35.83 46.86
N LEU A 271 -30.18 -35.68 45.76
CA LEU A 271 -30.64 -36.10 44.42
C LEU A 271 -30.87 -37.61 44.36
N LEU A 272 -30.04 -38.41 45.05
CA LEU A 272 -30.19 -39.85 45.12
C LEU A 272 -31.41 -40.24 45.98
N GLU A 273 -31.58 -39.59 47.13
CA GLU A 273 -32.74 -39.77 48.03
C GLU A 273 -34.07 -39.46 47.33
N ASP A 274 -34.11 -38.38 46.56
CA ASP A 274 -35.30 -37.97 45.80
C ASP A 274 -35.49 -38.78 44.49
N ASN A 275 -34.65 -39.79 44.23
CA ASN A 275 -34.64 -40.61 43.01
C ASN A 275 -34.49 -39.80 41.70
N LEU A 276 -33.85 -38.64 41.76
CA LEU A 276 -33.57 -37.78 40.60
C LEU A 276 -32.30 -38.21 39.83
N ILE A 277 -31.47 -39.05 40.45
CA ILE A 277 -30.32 -39.70 39.84
C ILE A 277 -30.29 -41.19 40.26
N LYS A 278 -29.64 -42.03 39.44
CA LYS A 278 -29.45 -43.47 39.74
C LYS A 278 -28.14 -43.77 40.46
N SER A 279 -27.16 -42.88 40.32
CA SER A 279 -25.80 -43.03 40.84
C SER A 279 -25.16 -41.66 40.98
N THR A 280 -24.26 -41.53 41.96
CA THR A 280 -23.44 -40.32 42.14
C THR A 280 -22.24 -40.26 41.19
N ALA A 281 -21.98 -41.34 40.43
CA ALA A 281 -20.87 -41.42 39.50
C ALA A 281 -21.08 -40.61 38.22
N GLU A 282 -22.31 -40.54 37.70
CA GLU A 282 -22.64 -39.80 36.48
C GLU A 282 -23.85 -38.91 36.72
N VAL A 283 -23.60 -37.60 36.81
CA VAL A 283 -24.61 -36.62 37.15
C VAL A 283 -24.46 -35.38 36.28
N THR A 284 -25.60 -34.91 35.78
CA THR A 284 -25.75 -33.60 35.16
C THR A 284 -26.80 -32.84 35.95
N PHE A 285 -26.42 -31.66 36.43
CA PHE A 285 -27.31 -30.79 37.20
C PHE A 285 -27.20 -29.38 36.65
N THR A 286 -28.32 -28.79 36.26
CA THR A 286 -28.37 -27.42 35.72
C THR A 286 -29.30 -26.57 36.55
N THR A 287 -28.83 -25.39 36.92
CA THR A 287 -29.60 -24.35 37.59
C THR A 287 -29.79 -23.18 36.64
N GLU A 288 -31.02 -22.72 36.57
CA GLU A 288 -31.44 -21.49 35.90
C GLU A 288 -32.32 -20.69 36.87
N LYS A 289 -32.45 -19.39 36.61
CA LYS A 289 -33.18 -18.43 37.44
C LYS A 289 -34.45 -18.94 38.11
N ASP A 290 -35.27 -19.73 37.40
CA ASP A 290 -36.57 -20.21 37.87
C ASP A 290 -36.77 -21.72 37.61
N ARG A 291 -35.73 -22.45 37.19
CA ARG A 291 -35.82 -23.87 36.79
C ARG A 291 -34.56 -24.64 37.15
N MET A 292 -34.70 -25.91 37.46
CA MET A 292 -33.56 -26.81 37.68
C MET A 292 -33.79 -28.12 36.95
N TYR A 293 -32.69 -28.72 36.49
CA TYR A 293 -32.71 -29.99 35.77
C TYR A 293 -31.70 -30.95 36.39
N SER A 294 -32.10 -32.19 36.60
CA SER A 294 -31.22 -33.30 37.01
C SER A 294 -31.30 -34.41 35.97
N ASN A 295 -30.19 -34.78 35.34
CA ASN A 295 -30.12 -35.82 34.30
C ASN A 295 -31.18 -35.65 33.19
N GLY A 296 -31.51 -34.40 32.88
CA GLY A 296 -32.49 -34.04 31.86
C GLY A 296 -33.95 -34.02 32.30
N ALA A 297 -34.23 -34.36 33.55
CA ALA A 297 -35.55 -34.21 34.15
C ALA A 297 -35.65 -32.84 34.83
N GLU A 298 -36.68 -32.07 34.47
CA GLU A 298 -37.00 -30.82 35.16
C GLU A 298 -37.52 -31.12 36.57
N LEU A 299 -36.99 -30.40 37.56
CA LEU A 299 -37.42 -30.51 38.95
C LEU A 299 -38.81 -29.87 39.12
N THR A 300 -39.63 -30.48 39.97
CA THR A 300 -40.91 -29.88 40.40
C THR A 300 -40.66 -28.59 41.20
N ALA A 301 -41.70 -27.75 41.36
CA ALA A 301 -41.58 -26.51 42.14
C ALA A 301 -41.10 -26.75 43.58
N THR A 302 -41.60 -27.78 44.26
CA THR A 302 -41.17 -28.14 45.62
C THR A 302 -39.71 -28.60 45.67
N GLN A 303 -39.28 -29.40 44.68
CA GLN A 303 -37.86 -29.78 44.55
C GLN A 303 -37.01 -28.53 44.29
N TYR A 304 -37.41 -27.67 43.35
CA TYR A 304 -36.71 -26.43 43.06
C TYR A 304 -36.50 -25.59 44.33
N GLU A 305 -37.53 -25.38 45.15
CA GLU A 305 -37.41 -24.64 46.42
C GLU A 305 -36.44 -25.31 47.40
N LYS A 306 -36.52 -26.64 47.55
CA LYS A 306 -35.60 -27.45 48.39
C LYS A 306 -34.15 -27.25 47.95
N TYR A 307 -33.83 -27.52 46.69
CA TYR A 307 -32.47 -27.44 46.16
C TYR A 307 -31.94 -26.00 46.09
N ASN A 308 -32.78 -25.03 45.73
CA ASN A 308 -32.39 -23.62 45.76
C ASN A 308 -32.09 -23.15 47.19
N SER A 309 -32.88 -23.57 48.18
CA SER A 309 -32.60 -23.26 49.59
C SER A 309 -31.29 -23.90 50.07
N MET A 310 -31.02 -25.14 49.67
CA MET A 310 -29.73 -25.80 49.94
C MET A 310 -28.54 -25.01 49.36
N LEU A 311 -28.61 -24.61 48.08
CA LEU A 311 -27.56 -23.82 47.43
C LEU A 311 -27.38 -22.46 48.11
N ARG A 312 -28.47 -21.78 48.45
CA ARG A 312 -28.45 -20.48 49.16
C ARG A 312 -27.83 -20.59 50.54
N ASN A 313 -28.18 -21.62 51.31
CA ASN A 313 -27.63 -21.85 52.64
C ASN A 313 -26.12 -22.09 52.60
N ALA A 314 -25.62 -22.68 51.51
CA ALA A 314 -24.20 -22.82 51.27
C ALA A 314 -23.50 -21.54 50.73
N GLY A 315 -24.25 -20.46 50.48
CA GLY A 315 -23.71 -19.19 49.99
C GLY A 315 -23.61 -19.08 48.46
N ILE A 316 -24.24 -19.99 47.70
CA ILE A 316 -24.43 -19.83 46.26
C ILE A 316 -25.63 -18.91 46.03
N GLN A 317 -25.45 -17.84 45.24
CA GLN A 317 -26.51 -16.86 45.02
C GLN A 317 -27.69 -17.49 44.24
N SER A 318 -28.92 -17.09 44.57
CA SER A 318 -30.14 -17.62 43.94
C SER A 318 -30.27 -17.30 42.45
N ASN A 319 -29.48 -16.34 41.95
CA ASN A 319 -29.39 -15.98 40.53
C ASN A 319 -28.12 -16.52 39.86
N ALA A 320 -27.36 -17.40 40.53
CA ALA A 320 -26.19 -18.03 39.95
C ALA A 320 -26.66 -19.19 39.07
N ASP A 321 -26.83 -18.91 37.79
CA ASP A 321 -27.09 -19.95 36.78
C ASP A 321 -25.78 -20.74 36.55
N PHE A 322 -25.82 -22.06 36.73
CA PHE A 322 -24.66 -22.91 36.45
C PHE A 322 -25.06 -24.32 35.99
N SER A 323 -24.13 -24.98 35.32
CA SER A 323 -24.23 -26.40 34.98
C SER A 323 -23.09 -27.17 35.62
N PHE A 324 -23.44 -28.22 36.35
CA PHE A 324 -22.54 -29.17 36.98
C PHE A 324 -22.61 -30.50 36.25
N TYR A 325 -21.46 -31.02 35.87
CA TYR A 325 -21.30 -32.32 35.24
C TYR A 325 -20.29 -33.12 36.05
N LYS A 326 -20.60 -34.39 36.29
CA LYS A 326 -19.75 -35.34 37.00
C LYS A 326 -19.70 -36.65 36.25
N GLN A 327 -18.49 -37.22 36.14
CA GLN A 327 -18.23 -38.56 35.63
C GLN A 327 -17.11 -39.16 36.47
N ALA A 328 -17.42 -40.23 37.22
CA ALA A 328 -16.55 -40.79 38.23
C ALA A 328 -16.00 -39.70 39.19
N ASP A 329 -14.69 -39.55 39.30
CA ASP A 329 -14.02 -38.52 40.10
C ASP A 329 -13.68 -37.24 39.32
N HIS A 330 -14.21 -37.05 38.11
CA HIS A 330 -14.03 -35.82 37.34
C HIS A 330 -15.26 -34.92 37.41
N ILE A 331 -15.04 -33.60 37.53
CA ILE A 331 -16.12 -32.61 37.56
C ILE A 331 -15.88 -31.42 36.65
N VAL A 332 -16.95 -30.91 36.06
CA VAL A 332 -16.96 -29.67 35.28
C VAL A 332 -18.11 -28.80 35.76
N VAL A 333 -17.81 -27.57 36.16
CA VAL A 333 -18.82 -26.59 36.62
C VAL A 333 -18.75 -25.35 35.73
N ILE A 334 -19.80 -25.05 34.98
CA ILE A 334 -19.87 -23.89 34.08
C ILE A 334 -20.81 -22.86 34.67
N GLY A 335 -20.30 -21.67 34.95
CA GLY A 335 -21.14 -20.53 35.33
C GLY A 335 -21.72 -19.88 34.07
N LEU A 336 -23.05 -19.74 34.01
CA LEU A 336 -23.76 -19.17 32.86
C LEU A 336 -23.96 -17.65 33.01
N ASN A 337 -23.93 -17.13 34.24
CA ASN A 337 -24.19 -15.71 34.53
C ASN A 337 -23.13 -15.08 35.45
N ALA A 338 -21.89 -15.56 35.35
CA ALA A 338 -20.79 -15.12 36.21
C ALA A 338 -20.42 -13.64 36.02
N ARG A 339 -20.25 -12.91 37.13
CA ARG A 339 -19.90 -11.47 37.12
C ARG A 339 -18.39 -11.25 37.03
N ILE A 340 -17.75 -11.75 35.96
CA ILE A 340 -16.28 -11.80 35.82
C ILE A 340 -15.63 -10.41 35.97
N LYS A 341 -16.22 -9.36 35.37
CA LYS A 341 -15.73 -7.98 35.50
C LYS A 341 -15.68 -7.53 36.96
N LYS A 342 -16.71 -7.87 37.73
CA LYS A 342 -16.80 -7.52 39.15
C LYS A 342 -15.77 -8.27 39.99
N VAL A 343 -15.42 -9.51 39.63
CA VAL A 343 -14.32 -10.27 40.26
C VAL A 343 -13.01 -9.49 40.18
N PHE A 344 -12.62 -9.01 39.00
CA PHE A 344 -11.38 -8.24 38.85
C PHE A 344 -11.43 -6.89 39.59
N ASN A 345 -12.57 -6.21 39.58
CA ASN A 345 -12.76 -4.99 40.37
C ASN A 345 -12.62 -5.26 41.89
N ASP A 346 -13.22 -6.33 42.40
CA ASP A 346 -13.16 -6.71 43.81
C ASP A 346 -11.74 -7.15 44.20
N LEU A 347 -11.03 -7.86 43.32
CA LEU A 347 -9.62 -8.21 43.49
C LEU A 347 -8.74 -6.95 43.58
N HIS A 348 -8.99 -5.96 42.71
CA HIS A 348 -8.25 -4.70 42.73
C HIS A 348 -8.55 -3.89 43.99
N LYS A 349 -9.85 -3.74 44.34
CA LYS A 349 -10.31 -3.04 45.54
C LYS A 349 -9.71 -3.62 46.83
N LYS A 350 -9.50 -4.94 46.88
CA LYS A 350 -8.87 -5.64 48.02
C LYS A 350 -7.34 -5.72 47.94
N GLY A 351 -6.71 -5.08 46.94
CA GLY A 351 -5.24 -5.03 46.81
C GLY A 351 -4.60 -6.34 46.36
N HIS A 352 -5.37 -7.28 45.80
CA HIS A 352 -4.85 -8.57 45.31
C HIS A 352 -4.23 -8.47 43.90
N ILE A 353 -4.61 -7.44 43.15
CA ILE A 353 -4.07 -7.10 41.84
C ILE A 353 -3.81 -5.60 41.80
N ALA A 354 -2.80 -5.16 41.04
CA ALA A 354 -2.39 -3.76 41.00
C ALA A 354 -3.29 -2.90 40.11
N SER A 355 -3.89 -3.49 39.07
CA SER A 355 -4.77 -2.79 38.12
C SER A 355 -5.76 -3.75 37.46
N THR A 356 -6.88 -3.20 36.99
CA THR A 356 -7.87 -3.87 36.13
C THR A 356 -7.50 -3.83 34.63
N ASP A 357 -6.38 -3.22 34.27
CA ASP A 357 -5.84 -3.19 32.90
C ASP A 357 -4.73 -4.24 32.68
N GLU A 358 -4.19 -4.83 33.74
CA GLU A 358 -3.09 -5.78 33.68
C GLU A 358 -3.54 -7.17 33.20
N ALA A 359 -2.72 -7.86 32.42
CA ALA A 359 -3.00 -9.23 32.03
C ALA A 359 -2.86 -10.17 33.25
N ILE A 360 -3.95 -10.86 33.61
CA ILE A 360 -4.00 -11.75 34.77
C ILE A 360 -4.64 -13.07 34.37
N LYS A 361 -3.98 -14.17 34.70
CA LYS A 361 -4.49 -15.52 34.54
C LYS A 361 -4.49 -16.24 35.89
N LEU A 362 -5.67 -16.68 36.30
CA LEU A 362 -5.92 -17.44 37.53
C LEU A 362 -6.33 -18.85 37.14
N LEU A 363 -5.52 -19.86 37.47
CA LEU A 363 -5.97 -21.26 37.48
C LEU A 363 -6.56 -21.54 38.87
N ILE A 364 -7.75 -22.13 38.90
CA ILE A 364 -8.56 -22.27 40.09
C ILE A 364 -8.88 -23.75 40.26
N ASP A 365 -8.37 -24.36 41.32
CA ASP A 365 -8.69 -25.75 41.66
C ASP A 365 -9.53 -25.86 42.94
N GLY A 366 -9.88 -24.72 43.53
CA GLY A 366 -10.60 -24.62 44.80
C GLY A 366 -9.65 -24.66 46.00
N ASN A 367 -8.92 -25.76 46.18
CA ASN A 367 -7.93 -25.89 47.25
C ASN A 367 -6.60 -25.16 46.95
N SER A 368 -6.32 -24.85 45.69
CA SER A 368 -5.21 -24.01 45.24
C SER A 368 -5.65 -23.04 44.17
N ILE A 369 -4.97 -21.89 44.11
CA ILE A 369 -5.09 -20.92 43.03
C ILE A 369 -3.70 -20.55 42.55
N THR A 370 -3.49 -20.58 41.25
CA THR A 370 -2.24 -20.17 40.62
C THR A 370 -2.46 -18.87 39.85
N LYS A 371 -1.80 -17.79 40.26
CA LYS A 371 -1.81 -16.48 39.58
C LYS A 371 -0.57 -16.36 38.71
N ASN A 372 -0.76 -16.23 37.39
CA ASN A 372 0.31 -16.08 36.41
C ASN A 372 1.43 -17.14 36.57
N GLY A 373 1.06 -18.39 36.85
CA GLY A 373 2.01 -19.49 37.07
C GLY A 373 2.56 -19.62 38.50
N THR A 374 2.28 -18.67 39.39
CA THR A 374 2.70 -18.73 40.81
C THR A 374 1.56 -19.16 41.72
N VAL A 375 1.77 -20.20 42.53
CA VAL A 375 0.78 -20.70 43.50
C VAL A 375 0.61 -19.69 44.64
N LEU A 376 -0.64 -19.38 44.99
CA LEU A 376 -0.97 -18.46 46.08
C LEU A 376 -0.94 -19.17 47.44
N GLY A 377 -0.56 -18.43 48.49
CA GLY A 377 -0.66 -18.90 49.87
C GLY A 377 -2.12 -19.07 50.34
N LYS A 378 -2.34 -19.93 51.34
CA LYS A 378 -3.68 -20.36 51.81
C LYS A 378 -4.62 -19.19 52.15
N GLU A 379 -4.13 -18.16 52.83
CA GLU A 379 -4.94 -16.97 53.17
C GLU A 379 -5.43 -16.22 51.91
N LYS A 380 -4.55 -16.09 50.91
CA LYS A 380 -4.93 -15.49 49.62
C LYS A 380 -5.91 -16.37 48.86
N VAL A 381 -5.73 -17.69 48.88
CA VAL A 381 -6.69 -18.64 48.29
C VAL A 381 -8.08 -18.47 48.92
N ALA A 382 -8.15 -18.37 50.24
CA ALA A 382 -9.41 -18.15 50.96
C ALA A 382 -10.10 -16.83 50.57
N ALA A 383 -9.32 -15.73 50.46
CA ALA A 383 -9.84 -14.44 50.03
C ALA A 383 -10.34 -14.46 48.58
N TYR A 384 -9.60 -15.13 47.67
CA TYR A 384 -10.00 -15.27 46.27
C TYR A 384 -11.26 -16.12 46.13
N ASN A 385 -11.35 -17.26 46.81
CA ASN A 385 -12.54 -18.12 46.80
C ASN A 385 -13.79 -17.36 47.29
N ALA A 386 -13.65 -16.53 48.34
CA ALA A 386 -14.73 -15.66 48.78
C ALA A 386 -15.17 -14.68 47.68
N ILE A 387 -14.22 -13.99 47.02
CA ILE A 387 -14.54 -13.06 45.92
C ILE A 387 -15.22 -13.80 44.75
N LEU A 388 -14.75 -14.99 44.39
CA LEU A 388 -15.34 -15.81 43.33
C LEU A 388 -16.79 -16.17 43.66
N ARG A 389 -17.03 -16.68 44.88
CA ARG A 389 -18.37 -17.02 45.38
C ARG A 389 -19.31 -15.82 45.37
N ASP A 390 -18.87 -14.68 45.91
CA ASP A 390 -19.67 -13.45 46.01
C ASP A 390 -20.05 -12.87 44.62
N ASN A 391 -19.37 -13.35 43.57
CA ASN A 391 -19.60 -12.99 42.17
C ASN A 391 -20.17 -14.13 41.31
N GLY A 392 -20.70 -15.18 41.95
CA GLY A 392 -21.41 -16.28 41.28
C GLY A 392 -20.48 -17.24 40.52
N ILE A 393 -19.21 -17.35 40.91
CA ILE A 393 -18.27 -18.30 40.33
C ILE A 393 -17.96 -19.38 41.35
N ILE A 394 -18.32 -20.62 41.00
CA ILE A 394 -17.99 -21.82 41.78
C ILE A 394 -16.56 -22.28 41.41
N PRO A 395 -15.60 -22.26 42.35
CA PRO A 395 -14.25 -22.80 42.15
C PRO A 395 -14.30 -24.33 41.96
N ALA A 396 -13.67 -24.83 40.89
CA ALA A 396 -13.62 -26.26 40.57
C ALA A 396 -12.33 -26.60 39.81
N PRO A 397 -11.75 -27.80 39.98
CA PRO A 397 -10.49 -28.25 39.36
C PRO A 397 -10.38 -27.93 37.87
N GLY A 398 -9.24 -27.39 37.43
CA GLY A 398 -8.93 -27.14 36.03
C GLY A 398 -9.66 -25.94 35.40
N LYS A 399 -10.48 -25.22 36.18
CA LYS A 399 -11.11 -23.97 35.76
C LYS A 399 -10.09 -22.85 35.80
N TYR A 400 -10.22 -21.88 34.89
CA TYR A 400 -9.41 -20.68 34.93
C TYR A 400 -10.22 -19.42 34.63
N ILE A 401 -9.70 -18.29 35.08
CA ILE A 401 -10.18 -16.95 34.76
C ILE A 401 -9.01 -16.16 34.19
N GLU A 402 -9.23 -15.47 33.08
CA GLU A 402 -8.21 -14.70 32.40
C GLU A 402 -8.74 -13.31 32.05
N MET A 403 -8.01 -12.27 32.44
CA MET A 403 -8.13 -10.90 31.93
C MET A 403 -6.94 -10.68 31.01
N LYS A 404 -7.19 -10.49 29.71
CA LYS A 404 -6.10 -10.25 28.75
C LYS A 404 -5.70 -8.78 28.68
N LYS A 405 -6.72 -7.93 28.80
CA LYS A 405 -6.71 -6.48 28.82
C LYS A 405 -8.04 -6.03 29.39
N ALA A 406 -8.17 -4.78 29.82
CA ALA A 406 -9.46 -4.26 30.25
C ALA A 406 -10.54 -4.45 29.16
N GLY A 407 -11.68 -5.00 29.59
CA GLY A 407 -12.80 -5.33 28.71
C GLY A 407 -12.69 -6.70 28.01
N SER A 408 -11.60 -7.46 28.20
CA SER A 408 -11.41 -8.79 27.60
C SER A 408 -11.20 -9.85 28.68
N TYR A 409 -12.28 -10.57 29.01
CA TYR A 409 -12.33 -11.52 30.12
C TYR A 409 -12.78 -12.90 29.68
N ARG A 410 -12.18 -13.96 30.23
CA ARG A 410 -12.52 -15.36 29.98
C ARG A 410 -12.69 -16.09 31.30
N LEU A 411 -13.67 -16.97 31.37
CA LEU A 411 -13.91 -17.88 32.50
C LEU A 411 -14.29 -19.25 31.92
N GLY A 412 -13.63 -20.31 32.37
CA GLY A 412 -14.02 -21.67 31.98
C GLY A 412 -12.85 -22.64 31.96
N TYR A 413 -12.88 -23.55 30.99
CA TYR A 413 -11.93 -24.64 30.85
C TYR A 413 -11.24 -24.59 29.50
N SER A 414 -9.92 -24.72 29.48
CA SER A 414 -9.16 -24.72 28.23
C SER A 414 -9.27 -26.10 27.57
N LEU A 415 -9.48 -26.13 26.26
CA LEU A 415 -9.37 -27.34 25.43
C LEU A 415 -8.03 -27.40 24.67
N GLY A 416 -7.03 -26.65 25.14
CA GLY A 416 -5.75 -26.45 24.45
C GLY A 416 -5.93 -25.56 23.22
N SER A 417 -5.40 -25.99 22.08
CA SER A 417 -5.55 -25.27 20.79
C SER A 417 -6.99 -25.25 20.24
N LYS A 418 -7.88 -26.09 20.79
CA LYS A 418 -9.27 -26.25 20.34
C LYS A 418 -10.25 -25.26 20.98
N GLY A 419 -9.76 -24.32 21.78
CA GLY A 419 -10.57 -23.23 22.35
C GLY A 419 -10.87 -23.38 23.84
N ILE A 420 -12.01 -22.84 24.26
CA ILE A 420 -12.40 -22.69 25.67
C ILE A 420 -13.87 -23.09 25.79
N VAL A 421 -14.22 -23.81 26.85
CA VAL A 421 -15.62 -24.03 27.25
C VAL A 421 -15.93 -23.13 28.44
N GLY A 422 -16.84 -22.18 28.26
CA GLY A 422 -17.26 -21.25 29.30
C GLY A 422 -17.66 -19.88 28.76
N THR A 423 -17.52 -18.84 29.58
CA THR A 423 -17.93 -17.47 29.26
C THR A 423 -16.76 -16.66 28.71
N TRP A 424 -16.98 -15.95 27.61
CA TRP A 424 -16.04 -14.99 27.03
C TRP A 424 -16.74 -13.64 26.84
N ILE A 425 -16.13 -12.59 27.37
CA ILE A 425 -16.60 -11.21 27.27
C ILE A 425 -15.51 -10.40 26.56
N GLU A 426 -15.89 -9.76 25.45
CA GLU A 426 -15.04 -8.79 24.74
C GLU A 426 -15.84 -7.50 24.50
N GLU A 427 -15.55 -6.48 25.30
CA GLU A 427 -16.13 -5.14 25.15
C GLU A 427 -15.42 -4.42 24.00
N LYS A 428 -16.18 -3.96 22.99
CA LYS A 428 -15.65 -3.04 21.98
C LYS A 428 -15.43 -1.69 22.67
N ARG A 429 -14.18 -1.21 22.65
CA ARG A 429 -13.87 0.17 23.03
C ARG A 429 -14.36 1.13 21.95
#